data_AF-A0A9P0PVI0-F1
#
_entry.id   AF-A0A9P0PVI0-F1
#
_cell.length_a   1.000
_cell.length_b   1.000
_cell.length_c   1.000
_cell.angle_alpha   90.00
_cell.angle_beta   90.00
_cell.angle_gamma   90.00
#
_symmetry.space_group_name_H-M   'P 1'
#
loop_
_entity.id
_entity.type
_entity.pdbx_description
1 polymer ?
#
loop_
_entity_poly.entity_id
_entity_poly.type
_entity_poly.pdbx_seq_one_letter_code
_entity_poly.pdbx_strand_id
1 'polypeptide(L)'
;MCDLNKTGQGQVECFMWHEGQGRRGSNEIGSCLLKYLEYKASAQENVEVVFYSDNCAGQQKNKFILAGYFYALSKYNIKSITHKYLIRGHTQNEGDNVHSVIEKHVKRALKSGPIYTPDQYVSLVQTAKKTGLPYKVQEMSYADFVDLKKLSEQTSFNFKKDSSGEVVKLANAAIIRIEKENLDKFLYKTSYSEPEYRVVEIKQRTTRTNQTFDNVKLEPAYRDILPISKKKYDGLMFLLRMNTIKKCYSPFYNSLKVSNDVD
;
A
#
# COMPACT_ATOMS: atom_id res chain seq x y z
N MET A 1 -1.83 -7.44 -3.49
CA MET A 1 -2.39 -7.12 -4.81
C MET A 1 -2.80 -8.42 -5.46
N CYS A 2 -4.05 -8.51 -5.94
CA CYS A 2 -4.57 -9.71 -6.60
C CYS A 2 -4.82 -9.35 -8.06
N ASP A 3 -4.03 -9.91 -8.99
CA ASP A 3 -4.28 -9.72 -10.41
C ASP A 3 -5.51 -10.52 -10.83
N LEU A 4 -6.38 -9.91 -11.63
CA LEU A 4 -7.55 -10.58 -12.19
C LEU A 4 -7.40 -10.63 -13.71
N ASN A 5 -7.44 -11.85 -14.25
CA ASN A 5 -7.38 -12.12 -15.68
C ASN A 5 -8.73 -12.64 -16.17
N LYS A 6 -8.94 -12.67 -17.49
CA LYS A 6 -10.18 -13.19 -18.11
C LYS A 6 -10.53 -14.63 -17.69
N THR A 7 -9.55 -15.41 -17.24
CA THR A 7 -9.70 -16.81 -16.81
C THR A 7 -9.81 -16.99 -15.29
N GLY A 8 -9.83 -15.91 -14.51
CA GLY A 8 -9.95 -15.95 -13.05
C GLY A 8 -8.80 -15.26 -12.33
N GLN A 9 -8.50 -15.71 -11.10
CA GLN A 9 -7.46 -15.14 -10.26
C GLN A 9 -6.07 -15.39 -10.88
N GLY A 10 -5.39 -14.31 -11.27
CA GLY A 10 -4.01 -14.32 -11.74
C GLY A 10 -3.01 -14.43 -10.60
N GLN A 11 -1.84 -13.83 -10.78
CA GLN A 11 -0.80 -13.81 -9.75
C GLN A 11 -1.27 -12.96 -8.57
N VAL A 12 -1.05 -13.47 -7.35
CA VAL A 12 -1.25 -12.72 -6.11
C VAL A 12 0.11 -12.33 -5.56
N GLU A 13 0.26 -11.04 -5.27
CA GLU A 13 1.46 -10.46 -4.67
C GLU A 13 1.14 -9.96 -3.25
N CYS A 14 1.85 -10.50 -2.25
CA CYS A 14 1.71 -10.14 -0.84
C CYS A 14 2.91 -9.29 -0.43
N PHE A 15 2.70 -8.04 -0.09
CA PHE A 15 3.74 -7.18 0.49
C PHE A 15 3.76 -7.38 2.00
N MET A 16 4.90 -7.75 2.56
CA MET A 16 5.04 -8.10 3.97
C MET A 16 6.21 -7.36 4.61
N TRP A 17 6.00 -6.88 5.82
CA TRP A 17 7.04 -6.30 6.65
C TRP A 17 6.65 -6.42 8.12
N HIS A 18 7.65 -6.40 9.01
CA HIS A 18 7.42 -6.30 10.45
C HIS A 18 7.47 -4.83 10.89
N GLU A 19 6.96 -4.54 12.08
CA GLU A 19 6.82 -3.16 12.61
C GLU A 19 8.15 -2.39 12.70
N GLY A 20 9.28 -3.11 12.79
CA GLY A 20 10.61 -2.50 12.77
C GLY A 20 11.01 -1.98 11.38
N GLN A 21 10.40 -2.44 10.30
CA GLN A 21 10.70 -1.95 8.94
C GLN A 21 9.77 -0.81 8.53
N GLY A 22 8.52 -0.83 8.97
CA GLY A 22 7.53 0.15 8.52
C GLY A 22 6.27 0.12 9.35
N ARG A 23 5.54 1.24 9.33
CA ARG A 23 4.22 1.37 9.96
C ARG A 23 3.12 0.80 9.03
N ARG A 24 1.86 1.20 9.23
CA ARG A 24 0.72 0.80 8.39
C ARG A 24 -0.11 2.01 7.97
N GLY A 25 0.57 3.02 7.44
CA GLY A 25 0.02 4.28 6.96
C GLY A 25 0.07 4.42 5.44
N SER A 26 -0.22 5.64 4.98
CA SER A 26 -0.29 5.98 3.55
C SER A 26 1.05 5.80 2.83
N ASN A 27 2.17 6.06 3.51
CA ASN A 27 3.50 5.96 2.91
C ASN A 27 3.81 4.50 2.59
N GLU A 28 3.57 3.56 3.51
CA GLU A 28 3.85 2.14 3.29
C GLU A 28 2.93 1.55 2.22
N ILE A 29 1.62 1.80 2.32
CA ILE A 29 0.64 1.30 1.36
C ILE A 29 0.90 1.87 -0.04
N GLY A 30 1.17 3.17 -0.14
CA GLY A 30 1.45 3.81 -1.41
C GLY A 30 2.81 3.43 -2.00
N SER A 31 3.82 3.14 -1.18
CA SER A 31 5.09 2.58 -1.66
C SER A 31 4.89 1.19 -2.27
N CYS A 32 4.08 0.33 -1.65
CA CYS A 32 3.73 -0.97 -2.22
C CYS A 32 2.97 -0.83 -3.55
N LEU A 33 2.06 0.14 -3.65
CA LEU A 33 1.36 0.45 -4.91
C LEU A 33 2.33 0.93 -5.99
N LEU A 34 3.25 1.84 -5.66
CA LEU A 34 4.26 2.34 -6.60
C LEU A 34 5.17 1.21 -7.11
N LYS A 35 5.68 0.36 -6.21
CA LYS A 35 6.52 -0.79 -6.56
C LYS A 35 5.78 -1.78 -7.46
N TYR A 36 4.50 -2.02 -7.20
CA TYR A 36 3.66 -2.84 -8.05
C TYR A 36 3.41 -2.19 -9.43
N LEU A 37 3.12 -0.89 -9.49
CA LEU A 37 2.90 -0.16 -10.74
C LEU A 37 4.17 -0.10 -11.60
N GLU A 38 5.33 0.12 -10.99
CA GLU A 38 6.63 0.08 -11.66
C GLU A 38 6.89 -1.30 -12.28
N TYR A 39 6.68 -2.38 -11.50
CA TYR A 39 6.80 -3.74 -12.01
C TYR A 39 5.87 -3.98 -13.21
N LYS A 40 4.60 -3.56 -13.14
CA LYS A 40 3.66 -3.70 -14.26
C LYS A 40 4.08 -2.90 -15.49
N ALA A 41 4.53 -1.66 -15.29
CA ALA A 41 4.99 -0.80 -16.37
C ALA A 41 6.29 -1.28 -17.02
N SER A 42 7.12 -2.05 -16.29
CA SER A 42 8.33 -2.64 -16.85
C SER A 42 8.06 -3.84 -17.78
N ALA A 43 6.91 -4.48 -17.61
CA ALA A 43 6.54 -5.69 -18.36
C ALA A 43 5.80 -5.38 -19.68
N GLN A 44 5.12 -4.23 -19.78
CA GLN A 44 4.25 -3.88 -20.90
C GLN A 44 4.25 -2.37 -21.13
N GLU A 45 4.10 -1.93 -22.38
CA GLU A 45 3.90 -0.52 -22.72
C GLU A 45 2.43 -0.12 -22.62
N ASN A 46 2.17 1.16 -22.31
CA ASN A 46 0.84 1.78 -22.28
C ASN A 46 -0.19 1.05 -21.40
N VAL A 47 0.25 0.58 -20.23
CA VAL A 47 -0.60 -0.20 -19.31
C VAL A 47 -1.77 0.63 -18.79
N GLU A 48 -2.98 0.09 -18.85
CA GLU A 48 -4.15 0.64 -18.17
C GLU A 48 -4.41 -0.18 -16.90
N VAL A 49 -4.32 0.46 -15.74
CA VAL A 49 -4.46 -0.22 -14.45
C VAL A 49 -5.80 0.13 -13.82
N VAL A 50 -6.57 -0.90 -13.45
CA VAL A 50 -7.82 -0.74 -12.69
C VAL A 50 -7.69 -1.40 -11.32
N PHE A 51 -7.57 -0.58 -10.28
CA PHE A 51 -7.60 -1.06 -8.90
C PHE A 51 -9.03 -1.19 -8.40
N TYR A 52 -9.29 -2.28 -7.68
CA TYR A 52 -10.47 -2.47 -6.87
C TYR A 52 -10.03 -2.57 -5.42
N SER A 53 -10.66 -1.81 -4.54
CA SER A 53 -10.34 -1.87 -3.11
C SER A 53 -11.57 -1.66 -2.24
N ASP A 54 -11.52 -2.20 -1.02
CA ASP A 54 -12.59 -1.96 -0.06
C ASP A 54 -12.65 -0.49 0.35
N ASN A 55 -13.85 -0.04 0.70
CA ASN A 55 -14.09 1.32 1.15
C ASN A 55 -13.66 1.55 2.62
N CYS A 56 -12.40 1.20 2.92
CA CYS A 56 -11.71 1.52 4.16
C CYS A 56 -11.17 2.96 4.08
N ALA A 57 -11.97 3.92 4.55
CA ALA A 57 -11.62 5.32 4.55
C ALA A 57 -10.51 5.58 5.57
N GLY A 58 -9.36 6.09 5.12
CA GLY A 58 -8.18 6.39 5.95
C GLY A 58 -6.88 5.89 5.34
N GLN A 59 -6.80 4.60 5.01
CA GLN A 59 -5.56 4.00 4.46
C GLN A 59 -5.42 4.21 2.94
N GLN A 60 -6.52 4.12 2.19
CA GLN A 60 -6.48 4.11 0.72
C GLN A 60 -7.07 5.37 0.09
N LYS A 61 -8.13 5.94 0.70
CA LYS A 61 -8.79 7.18 0.23
C LYS A 61 -8.14 8.43 0.80
N ASN A 62 -6.89 8.69 0.44
CA ASN A 62 -6.19 9.91 0.84
C ASN A 62 -5.45 10.55 -0.34
N LYS A 63 -5.17 11.86 -0.21
CA LYS A 63 -4.51 12.64 -1.27
C LYS A 63 -3.09 12.16 -1.57
N PHE A 64 -2.42 11.48 -0.62
CA PHE A 64 -1.04 11.02 -0.78
C PHE A 64 -0.96 9.80 -1.71
N ILE A 65 -1.92 8.88 -1.63
CA ILE A 65 -2.06 7.79 -2.61
C ILE A 65 -2.32 8.37 -4.00
N LEU A 66 -3.19 9.39 -4.09
CA LEU A 66 -3.48 10.05 -5.36
C LEU A 66 -2.22 10.72 -5.93
N ALA A 67 -1.46 11.46 -5.12
CA ALA A 67 -0.17 12.02 -5.53
C ALA A 67 0.81 10.94 -6.01
N GLY A 68 0.82 9.76 -5.37
CA GLY A 68 1.56 8.60 -5.84
C GLY A 68 1.13 8.12 -7.24
N TYR A 69 -0.17 8.10 -7.55
CA TYR A 69 -0.65 7.76 -8.90
C TYR A 69 -0.23 8.80 -9.96
N PHE A 70 -0.28 10.09 -9.64
CA PHE A 70 0.24 11.14 -10.52
C PHE A 70 1.74 10.95 -10.79
N TYR A 71 2.52 10.68 -9.74
CA TYR A 71 3.94 10.35 -9.87
C TYR A 71 4.15 9.12 -10.77
N ALA A 72 3.42 8.02 -10.54
CA ALA A 72 3.54 6.80 -11.33
C ALA A 72 3.24 7.03 -12.81
N LEU A 73 2.17 7.77 -13.14
CA LEU A 73 1.83 8.09 -14.54
C LEU A 73 2.87 9.00 -15.21
N SER A 74 3.46 9.93 -14.44
CA SER A 74 4.51 10.82 -14.93
C SER A 74 5.82 10.06 -15.24
N LYS A 75 6.17 9.06 -14.41
CA LYS A 75 7.47 8.36 -14.48
C LYS A 75 7.45 7.06 -15.26
N TYR A 76 6.34 6.32 -15.22
CA TYR A 76 6.25 4.97 -15.74
C TYR A 76 5.42 4.92 -17.04
N ASN A 77 5.54 3.81 -17.77
CA ASN A 77 4.82 3.58 -19.03
C ASN A 77 3.37 3.12 -18.81
N ILE A 78 2.62 3.89 -18.01
CA ILE A 78 1.22 3.63 -17.64
C ILE A 78 0.36 4.69 -18.33
N LYS A 79 -0.68 4.25 -19.04
CA LYS A 79 -1.58 5.14 -19.77
C LYS A 79 -2.64 5.76 -18.86
N SER A 80 -3.22 4.96 -17.97
CA SER A 80 -4.21 5.44 -17.01
C SER A 80 -4.25 4.58 -15.75
N ILE A 81 -4.66 5.19 -14.64
CA ILE A 81 -4.96 4.51 -13.38
C ILE A 81 -6.40 4.83 -13.02
N THR A 82 -7.24 3.80 -12.90
CA THR A 82 -8.61 3.89 -12.39
C THR A 82 -8.69 3.16 -11.05
N HIS A 83 -9.08 3.84 -9.99
CA HIS A 83 -9.28 3.24 -8.68
C HIS A 83 -10.77 3.24 -8.33
N LYS A 84 -11.34 2.04 -8.23
CA LYS A 84 -12.73 1.77 -7.87
C LYS A 84 -12.81 1.29 -6.42
N TYR A 85 -13.72 1.89 -5.65
CA TYR A 85 -13.93 1.57 -4.24
C TYR A 85 -15.25 0.84 -4.04
N LEU A 86 -15.18 -0.39 -3.58
CA LEU A 86 -16.34 -1.27 -3.40
C LEU A 86 -17.35 -0.70 -2.39
N ILE A 87 -18.64 -0.91 -2.65
CA ILE A 87 -19.72 -0.41 -1.79
C ILE A 87 -19.67 -1.18 -0.45
N ARG A 88 -19.83 -0.45 0.67
CA ARG A 88 -19.80 -1.04 2.01
C ARG A 88 -20.98 -2.01 2.18
N GLY A 89 -20.72 -3.19 2.76
CA GLY A 89 -21.76 -4.10 3.24
C GLY A 89 -22.13 -5.29 2.34
N HIS A 90 -21.63 -5.37 1.10
CA HIS A 90 -22.09 -6.40 0.15
C HIS A 90 -21.01 -6.96 -0.78
N THR A 91 -19.72 -6.93 -0.42
CA THR A 91 -18.67 -7.41 -1.33
C THR A 91 -17.63 -8.23 -0.59
N GLN A 92 -17.55 -9.53 -0.90
CA GLN A 92 -16.33 -10.31 -0.67
C GLN A 92 -15.40 -10.04 -1.84
N ASN A 93 -14.18 -9.57 -1.55
CA ASN A 93 -13.19 -9.36 -2.59
C ASN A 93 -12.18 -10.51 -2.63
N GLU A 94 -11.39 -10.54 -3.70
CA GLU A 94 -10.35 -11.56 -3.91
C GLU A 94 -9.25 -11.50 -2.84
N GLY A 95 -9.03 -10.33 -2.22
CA GLY A 95 -8.18 -10.17 -1.06
C GLY A 95 -8.71 -10.93 0.17
N ASP A 96 -10.01 -10.89 0.45
CA ASP A 96 -10.63 -11.62 1.56
C ASP A 96 -10.46 -13.14 1.41
N ASN A 97 -10.56 -13.63 0.18
CA ASN A 97 -10.30 -15.03 -0.14
C ASN A 97 -8.83 -15.39 0.17
N VAL A 98 -7.89 -14.59 -0.34
CA VAL A 98 -6.44 -14.77 -0.08
C VAL A 98 -6.14 -14.75 1.42
N HIS A 99 -6.68 -13.78 2.16
CA HIS A 99 -6.54 -13.68 3.61
C HIS A 99 -7.12 -14.91 4.31
N SER A 100 -8.30 -15.37 3.90
CA SER A 100 -8.93 -16.57 4.46
C SER A 100 -8.11 -17.83 4.24
N VAL A 101 -7.48 -17.97 3.07
CA VAL A 101 -6.59 -19.11 2.75
C VAL A 101 -5.32 -19.06 3.59
N ILE A 102 -4.67 -17.88 3.69
CA ILE A 102 -3.49 -17.67 4.53
C ILE A 102 -3.81 -17.98 5.99
N GLU A 103 -4.91 -17.45 6.53
CA GLU A 103 -5.29 -17.65 7.93
C GLU A 103 -5.53 -19.12 8.24
N LYS A 104 -6.25 -19.84 7.36
CA LYS A 104 -6.47 -21.28 7.49
C LYS A 104 -5.15 -22.05 7.48
N HIS A 105 -4.20 -21.66 6.63
CA HIS A 105 -2.89 -22.32 6.54
C HIS A 105 -2.04 -22.06 7.78
N VAL A 106 -1.96 -20.80 8.24
CA VAL A 106 -1.28 -20.42 9.49
C VAL A 106 -1.87 -21.17 10.68
N LYS A 107 -3.21 -21.23 10.80
CA LYS A 107 -3.88 -21.99 11.87
C LYS A 107 -3.53 -23.47 11.86
N ARG A 108 -3.32 -24.08 10.68
CA ARG A 108 -2.87 -25.49 10.57
C ARG A 108 -1.40 -25.63 10.97
N ALA A 109 -0.54 -24.74 10.50
CA ALA A 109 0.88 -24.74 10.86
C ALA A 109 1.09 -24.63 12.37
N LEU A 110 0.32 -23.77 13.04
CA LEU A 110 0.34 -23.60 14.49
C LEU A 110 -0.02 -24.87 15.28
N LYS A 111 -0.70 -25.85 14.68
CA LYS A 111 -0.93 -27.17 15.31
C LYS A 111 0.33 -28.04 15.33
N SER A 112 1.26 -27.80 14.41
CA SER A 112 2.52 -28.56 14.30
C SER A 112 3.67 -27.90 15.05
N GLY A 113 3.54 -26.61 15.39
CA GLY A 113 4.50 -25.90 16.22
C GLY A 113 4.26 -24.39 16.24
N PRO A 114 4.83 -23.68 17.22
CA PRO A 114 4.72 -22.23 17.33
C PRO A 114 5.53 -21.50 16.25
N ILE A 115 5.07 -20.29 15.92
CA ILE A 115 5.80 -19.35 15.07
C ILE A 115 6.55 -18.38 15.98
N TYR A 116 7.87 -18.27 15.78
CA TYR A 116 8.78 -17.51 16.63
C TYR A 116 9.28 -16.23 16.00
N THR A 117 9.24 -16.07 14.67
CA THR A 117 9.73 -14.85 14.01
C THR A 117 8.82 -14.45 12.86
N PRO A 118 8.78 -13.14 12.49
CA PRO A 118 8.02 -12.68 11.34
C PRO A 118 8.37 -13.39 10.03
N ASP A 119 9.64 -13.71 9.79
CA ASP A 119 10.11 -14.33 8.54
C ASP A 119 9.51 -15.74 8.33
N GLN A 120 9.16 -16.44 9.40
CA GLN A 120 8.45 -17.71 9.30
C GLN A 120 7.04 -17.53 8.71
N TYR A 121 6.39 -16.38 8.91
CA TYR A 121 5.12 -16.08 8.24
C TYR A 121 5.30 -15.92 6.74
N VAL A 122 6.44 -15.43 6.25
CA VAL A 122 6.70 -15.27 4.81
C VAL A 122 6.61 -16.62 4.11
N SER A 123 7.31 -17.63 4.65
CA SER A 123 7.27 -19.00 4.13
C SER A 123 5.86 -19.61 4.18
N LEU A 124 5.10 -19.34 5.24
CA LEU A 124 3.71 -19.79 5.37
C LEU A 124 2.80 -19.13 4.34
N VAL A 125 2.95 -17.82 4.10
CA VAL A 125 2.15 -17.12 3.10
C VAL A 125 2.47 -17.64 1.70
N GLN A 126 3.75 -17.80 1.34
CA GLN A 126 4.16 -18.33 0.03
C GLN A 126 3.52 -19.71 -0.27
N THR A 127 3.40 -20.56 0.76
CA THR A 127 2.91 -21.94 0.66
C THR A 127 1.42 -22.11 1.02
N ALA A 128 0.70 -21.03 1.29
CA ALA A 128 -0.69 -21.10 1.75
C ALA A 128 -1.66 -21.62 0.68
N LYS A 129 -1.41 -21.28 -0.59
CA LYS A 129 -2.26 -21.69 -1.71
C LYS A 129 -1.93 -23.13 -2.11
N LYS A 130 -2.94 -24.01 -2.08
CA LYS A 130 -2.78 -25.44 -2.44
C LYS A 130 -2.81 -25.71 -3.94
N THR A 131 -3.53 -24.89 -4.71
CA THR A 131 -3.76 -25.08 -6.14
C THR A 131 -3.55 -23.77 -6.89
N GLY A 132 -2.99 -23.85 -8.10
CA GLY A 132 -2.63 -22.69 -8.91
C GLY A 132 -1.29 -22.06 -8.52
N LEU A 133 -1.06 -20.82 -8.96
CA LEU A 133 0.21 -20.13 -8.72
C LEU A 133 0.39 -19.80 -7.22
N PRO A 134 1.57 -20.07 -6.64
CA PRO A 134 1.87 -19.71 -5.27
C PRO A 134 1.84 -18.18 -5.08
N TYR A 135 1.62 -17.74 -3.84
CA TYR A 135 1.65 -16.31 -3.54
C TYR A 135 3.07 -15.79 -3.64
N LYS A 136 3.27 -14.74 -4.44
CA LYS A 136 4.56 -14.04 -4.54
C LYS A 136 4.64 -13.10 -3.35
N VAL A 137 5.53 -13.38 -2.41
CA VAL A 137 5.74 -12.51 -1.25
C VAL A 137 6.88 -11.54 -1.55
N GLN A 138 6.61 -10.25 -1.41
CA GLN A 138 7.60 -9.18 -1.44
C GLN A 138 7.86 -8.73 -0.01
N GLU A 139 9.04 -9.05 0.51
CA GLU A 139 9.50 -8.57 1.81
C GLU A 139 9.97 -7.12 1.67
N MET A 140 9.35 -6.21 2.43
CA MET A 140 9.63 -4.78 2.39
C MET A 140 10.52 -4.40 3.56
N SER A 141 11.55 -3.60 3.28
CA SER A 141 12.45 -3.00 4.25
C SER A 141 12.12 -1.52 4.48
N TYR A 142 12.69 -0.93 5.52
CA TYR A 142 12.55 0.52 5.77
C TYR A 142 13.01 1.38 4.58
N ALA A 143 13.95 0.88 3.78
CA ALA A 143 14.51 1.57 2.62
C ALA A 143 13.58 1.54 1.39
N ASP A 144 12.62 0.60 1.34
CA ASP A 144 11.65 0.52 0.25
C ASP A 144 10.51 1.55 0.37
N PHE A 145 10.35 2.17 1.55
CA PHE A 145 9.25 3.08 1.80
C PHE A 145 9.61 4.53 1.43
N VAL A 146 8.72 5.18 0.70
CA VAL A 146 8.86 6.57 0.24
C VAL A 146 7.86 7.51 0.91
N ASP A 147 8.26 8.76 1.12
CA ASP A 147 7.42 9.77 1.77
C ASP A 147 6.46 10.44 0.77
N LEU A 148 5.26 9.89 0.66
CA LEU A 148 4.22 10.41 -0.21
C LEU A 148 3.62 11.73 0.29
N LYS A 149 3.79 12.05 1.57
CA LYS A 149 3.40 13.35 2.11
C LYS A 149 4.34 14.42 1.58
N LYS A 150 5.64 14.15 1.66
CA LYS A 150 6.66 15.05 1.12
C LYS A 150 6.54 15.20 -0.39
N LEU A 151 6.27 14.11 -1.12
CA LEU A 151 5.92 14.17 -2.55
C LEU A 151 4.75 15.14 -2.80
N SER A 152 3.65 15.00 -2.06
CA SER A 152 2.47 15.88 -2.19
C SER A 152 2.78 17.34 -1.86
N GLU A 153 3.71 17.61 -0.94
CA GLU A 153 4.14 18.96 -0.57
C GLU A 153 5.05 19.57 -1.65
N GLN A 154 6.05 18.83 -2.12
CA GLN A 154 7.01 19.25 -3.15
C GLN A 154 6.35 19.57 -4.49
N THR A 155 5.29 18.85 -4.84
CA THR A 155 4.49 19.10 -6.06
C THR A 155 3.31 20.03 -5.82
N SER A 156 3.14 20.54 -4.59
CA SER A 156 1.99 21.36 -4.19
C SER A 156 0.64 20.73 -4.57
N PHE A 157 0.55 19.40 -4.48
CA PHE A 157 -0.63 18.63 -4.86
C PHE A 157 -1.81 18.95 -3.93
N ASN A 158 -2.74 19.75 -4.43
CA ASN A 158 -3.89 20.21 -3.68
C ASN A 158 -5.08 20.51 -4.59
N PHE A 159 -6.28 20.23 -4.10
CA PHE A 159 -7.55 20.47 -4.77
C PHE A 159 -8.63 20.70 -3.71
N LYS A 160 -9.63 21.50 -4.05
CA LYS A 160 -10.72 21.87 -3.13
C LYS A 160 -12.10 21.69 -3.75
N LYS A 161 -12.26 22.15 -4.99
CA LYS A 161 -13.53 22.15 -5.71
C LYS A 161 -13.41 21.42 -7.03
N ASP A 162 -14.52 20.83 -7.47
CA ASP A 162 -14.66 20.28 -8.82
C ASP A 162 -15.02 21.39 -9.83
N SER A 163 -15.16 21.01 -11.10
CA SER A 163 -15.58 21.88 -12.21
C SER A 163 -16.97 22.49 -12.01
N SER A 164 -17.82 21.91 -11.15
CA SER A 164 -19.15 22.40 -10.80
C SER A 164 -19.13 23.35 -9.59
N GLY A 165 -17.96 23.56 -8.97
CA GLY A 165 -17.80 24.42 -7.80
C GLY A 165 -18.10 23.73 -6.46
N GLU A 166 -18.37 22.42 -6.45
CA GLU A 166 -18.66 21.63 -5.25
C GLU A 166 -17.39 21.19 -4.55
N VAL A 167 -17.43 21.07 -3.22
CA VAL A 167 -16.26 20.68 -2.42
C VAL A 167 -15.96 19.19 -2.60
N VAL A 168 -14.75 18.87 -3.06
CA VAL A 168 -14.31 17.50 -3.31
C VAL A 168 -13.94 16.82 -2.00
N LYS A 169 -14.70 15.77 -1.63
CA LYS A 169 -14.39 14.90 -0.50
C LYS A 169 -13.97 13.53 -1.01
N LEU A 170 -12.67 13.23 -1.01
CA LEU A 170 -12.14 11.93 -1.45
C LEU A 170 -12.78 10.73 -0.74
N ALA A 171 -13.21 10.89 0.51
CA ALA A 171 -13.90 9.84 1.26
C ALA A 171 -15.16 9.34 0.53
N ASN A 172 -15.86 10.22 -0.19
CA ASN A 172 -17.10 9.94 -0.90
C ASN A 172 -16.90 9.43 -2.33
N ALA A 173 -15.66 9.44 -2.84
CA ALA A 173 -15.40 8.96 -4.19
C ALA A 173 -15.64 7.43 -4.28
N ALA A 174 -16.45 7.02 -5.25
CA ALA A 174 -16.64 5.62 -5.64
C ALA A 174 -15.63 5.22 -6.72
N ILE A 175 -15.32 6.13 -7.64
CA ILE A 175 -14.35 5.91 -8.72
C ILE A 175 -13.47 7.15 -8.83
N ILE A 176 -12.17 6.95 -8.98
CA ILE A 176 -11.20 7.98 -9.36
C ILE A 176 -10.47 7.48 -10.60
N ARG A 177 -10.28 8.32 -11.61
CA ARG A 177 -9.53 8.00 -12.82
C ARG A 177 -8.55 9.14 -13.13
N ILE A 178 -7.32 8.77 -13.43
CA ILE A 178 -6.25 9.68 -13.86
C ILE A 178 -5.68 9.14 -15.16
N GLU A 179 -5.40 10.03 -16.09
CA GLU A 179 -4.87 9.71 -17.42
C GLU A 179 -3.53 10.43 -17.62
N LYS A 180 -2.56 9.73 -18.22
CA LYS A 180 -1.21 10.27 -18.42
C LYS A 180 -1.20 11.51 -19.33
N GLU A 181 -2.14 11.60 -20.27
CA GLU A 181 -2.29 12.74 -21.18
C GLU A 181 -2.76 14.02 -20.45
N ASN A 182 -3.33 13.89 -19.24
CA ASN A 182 -3.98 14.97 -18.51
C ASN A 182 -3.58 14.97 -17.02
N LEU A 183 -2.28 15.19 -16.73
CA LEU A 183 -1.74 15.18 -15.36
C LEU A 183 -1.97 16.49 -14.56
N ASP A 184 -2.85 17.36 -15.05
CA ASP A 184 -3.32 18.57 -14.38
C ASP A 184 -4.70 18.40 -13.73
N LYS A 185 -5.38 17.27 -13.98
CA LYS A 185 -6.71 16.99 -13.45
C LYS A 185 -6.92 15.51 -13.15
N PHE A 186 -7.97 15.22 -12.40
CA PHE A 186 -8.49 13.85 -12.27
C PHE A 186 -10.00 13.83 -12.40
N LEU A 187 -10.51 12.67 -12.81
CA LEU A 187 -11.92 12.39 -12.96
C LEU A 187 -12.41 11.61 -11.74
N TYR A 188 -13.60 11.91 -11.24
CA TYR A 188 -14.19 11.11 -10.16
C TYR A 188 -15.71 10.97 -10.28
N LYS A 189 -16.24 9.92 -9.63
CA LYS A 189 -17.66 9.68 -9.42
C LYS A 189 -17.92 9.43 -7.94
N THR A 190 -19.06 9.88 -7.43
CA THR A 190 -19.49 9.57 -6.05
C THR A 190 -20.36 8.32 -5.96
N SER A 191 -20.94 7.90 -7.09
CA SER A 191 -21.72 6.68 -7.21
C SER A 191 -21.37 5.93 -8.50
N TYR A 192 -21.52 4.60 -8.48
CA TYR A 192 -21.36 3.77 -9.68
C TYR A 192 -22.48 3.99 -10.70
N SER A 193 -23.65 4.50 -10.27
CA SER A 193 -24.80 4.77 -11.13
C SER A 193 -24.69 6.10 -11.89
N GLU A 194 -23.73 6.95 -11.54
CA GLU A 194 -23.52 8.23 -12.23
C GLU A 194 -23.04 7.97 -13.66
N PRO A 195 -23.70 8.53 -14.70
CA PRO A 195 -23.29 8.31 -16.08
C PRO A 195 -21.95 9.01 -16.38
N GLU A 196 -21.79 10.24 -15.90
CA GLU A 196 -20.68 11.12 -16.22
C GLU A 196 -19.68 11.27 -15.08
N TYR A 197 -18.43 11.55 -15.43
CA TYR A 197 -17.40 11.89 -14.46
C TYR A 197 -17.43 13.39 -14.17
N ARG A 198 -17.17 13.75 -12.91
CA ARG A 198 -16.83 15.12 -12.54
C ARG A 198 -15.33 15.32 -12.64
N VAL A 199 -14.91 16.53 -12.98
CA VAL A 199 -13.50 16.88 -13.19
C VAL A 199 -13.00 17.71 -12.02
N VAL A 200 -11.80 17.39 -11.54
CA VAL A 200 -11.10 18.17 -10.52
C VAL A 200 -9.77 18.62 -11.09
N GLU A 201 -9.61 19.92 -11.26
CA GLU A 201 -8.34 20.53 -11.62
C GLU A 201 -7.44 20.63 -10.39
N ILE A 202 -6.18 20.26 -10.57
CA ILE A 202 -5.15 20.34 -9.55
C ILE A 202 -4.41 21.65 -9.75
N LYS A 203 -4.47 22.51 -8.74
CA LYS A 203 -3.74 23.78 -8.79
C LYS A 203 -2.28 23.51 -8.45
N GLN A 204 -1.44 23.31 -9.48
CA GLN A 204 0.00 23.41 -9.31
C GLN A 204 0.33 24.88 -9.07
N ARG A 205 0.64 25.26 -7.83
CA ARG A 205 1.12 26.61 -7.54
C ARG A 205 2.44 26.81 -8.29
N THR A 206 2.46 27.75 -9.22
CA THR A 206 3.67 28.23 -9.90
C THR A 206 4.46 29.15 -8.98
N THR A 207 4.94 28.63 -7.85
CA THR A 207 6.06 29.26 -7.14
C THR A 207 7.36 28.71 -7.71
N ARG A 208 8.38 29.56 -7.83
CA ARG A 208 9.69 29.32 -8.46
C ARG A 208 10.46 28.09 -7.90
N THR A 209 9.97 27.47 -6.83
CA THR A 209 10.56 26.37 -6.07
C THR A 209 9.82 25.04 -6.16
N ASN A 210 8.62 24.98 -6.75
CA ASN A 210 7.84 23.74 -6.80
C ASN A 210 8.30 22.82 -7.93
N GLN A 211 8.39 21.52 -7.64
CA GLN A 211 8.79 20.50 -8.61
C GLN A 211 7.56 19.93 -9.32
N THR A 212 7.70 19.56 -10.58
CA THR A 212 6.68 18.77 -11.30
C THR A 212 6.82 17.29 -10.94
N PHE A 213 5.76 16.49 -11.14
CA PHE A 213 5.83 15.04 -10.94
C PHE A 213 6.92 14.38 -11.82
N ASP A 214 7.21 14.95 -13.00
CA ASP A 214 8.26 14.46 -13.89
C ASP A 214 9.68 14.70 -13.37
N ASN A 215 9.89 15.65 -12.46
CA ASN A 215 11.22 16.06 -12.00
C ASN A 215 11.46 15.85 -10.50
N VAL A 216 10.40 15.59 -9.72
CA VAL A 216 10.51 15.30 -8.30
C VAL A 216 11.24 13.98 -8.07
N LYS A 217 12.13 13.97 -7.08
CA LYS A 217 12.78 12.75 -6.58
C LYS A 217 12.04 12.27 -5.35
N LEU A 218 11.68 10.99 -5.31
CA LEU A 218 11.09 10.40 -4.12
C LEU A 218 12.11 10.39 -2.99
N GLU A 219 11.68 10.82 -1.81
CA GLU A 219 12.47 10.74 -0.60
C GLU A 219 12.07 9.51 0.23
N PRO A 220 13.02 8.88 0.93
CA PRO A 220 12.70 7.75 1.79
C PRO A 220 11.84 8.20 2.97
N ALA A 221 10.80 7.42 3.29
CA ALA A 221 9.95 7.64 4.47
C ALA A 221 10.71 7.39 5.78
N TYR A 222 11.71 6.52 5.73
CA TYR A 222 12.52 6.12 6.87
C TYR A 222 14.00 6.15 6.51
N ARG A 223 14.82 6.65 7.44
CA ARG A 223 16.29 6.64 7.27
C ARG A 223 16.95 5.39 7.83
N ASP A 224 16.23 4.68 8.70
CA ASP A 224 16.73 3.53 9.45
C ASP A 224 15.54 2.70 9.99
N ILE A 225 15.82 1.53 10.54
CA ILE A 225 14.89 0.65 11.24
C ILE A 225 14.14 1.45 12.32
N LEU A 226 12.83 1.22 12.40
CA LEU A 226 11.94 1.86 13.34
C LEU A 226 12.05 1.24 14.74
N PRO A 227 12.03 2.06 15.80
CA PRO A 227 11.97 1.56 17.15
C PRO A 227 10.58 1.00 17.48
N ILE A 228 10.54 -0.06 18.28
CA ILE A 228 9.32 -0.53 18.95
C ILE A 228 9.24 0.06 20.36
N SER A 229 8.04 0.08 20.94
CA SER A 229 7.87 0.59 22.31
C SER A 229 8.64 -0.25 23.33
N LYS A 230 9.18 0.42 24.35
CA LYS A 230 9.91 -0.24 25.45
C LYS A 230 9.08 -1.34 26.11
N LYS A 231 7.81 -1.06 26.41
CA LYS A 231 6.86 -2.03 26.96
C LYS A 231 6.75 -3.30 26.10
N LYS A 232 6.70 -3.16 24.78
CA LYS A 232 6.63 -4.31 23.87
C LYS A 232 7.95 -5.07 23.85
N TYR A 233 9.08 -4.36 23.76
CA TYR A 233 10.41 -4.97 23.80
C TYR A 233 10.63 -5.77 25.08
N ASP A 234 10.33 -5.19 26.24
CA ASP A 234 10.45 -5.85 27.54
C ASP A 234 9.58 -7.12 27.62
N GLY A 235 8.38 -7.08 27.04
CA GLY A 235 7.50 -8.24 26.89
C GLY A 235 8.11 -9.34 26.01
N LEU A 236 8.70 -8.99 24.87
CA LEU A 236 9.38 -9.96 23.99
C LEU A 236 10.61 -10.58 24.68
N MET A 237 11.39 -9.77 25.38
CA MET A 237 12.54 -10.23 26.16
C MET A 237 12.12 -11.10 27.35
N PHE A 238 10.98 -10.82 27.97
CA PHE A 238 10.38 -11.70 28.97
C PHE A 238 10.02 -13.06 28.37
N LEU A 239 9.38 -13.11 27.20
CA LEU A 239 9.05 -14.38 26.53
C LEU A 239 10.29 -15.20 26.15
N LEU A 240 11.39 -14.55 25.79
CA LEU A 240 12.69 -15.21 25.59
C LEU A 240 13.28 -15.77 26.89
N ARG A 241 13.22 -14.99 27.99
CA ARG A 241 13.69 -15.44 29.32
C ARG A 241 12.90 -16.63 29.83
N MET A 242 11.59 -16.63 29.61
CA MET A 242 10.69 -17.73 29.97
C MET A 242 10.83 -18.95 29.04
N ASN A 243 11.69 -18.87 28.02
CA ASN A 243 11.88 -19.91 27.00
C ASN A 243 10.59 -20.28 26.23
N THR A 244 9.58 -19.40 26.28
CA THR A 244 8.38 -19.49 25.44
C THR A 244 8.76 -19.30 23.98
N ILE A 245 9.72 -18.40 23.72
CA ILE A 245 10.43 -18.28 22.44
C ILE A 245 11.77 -19.01 22.58
N LYS A 246 12.10 -19.90 21.63
CA LYS A 246 13.37 -20.64 21.68
C LYS A 246 14.56 -19.68 21.59
N LYS A 247 15.58 -19.92 22.42
CA LYS A 247 16.79 -19.08 22.50
C LYS A 247 17.54 -18.89 21.18
N CYS A 248 17.43 -19.83 20.23
CA CYS A 248 18.03 -19.68 18.91
C CYS A 248 17.49 -18.48 18.11
N TYR A 249 16.30 -17.97 18.45
CA TYR A 249 15.73 -16.77 17.84
C TYR A 249 16.12 -15.47 18.56
N SER A 250 16.90 -15.54 19.65
CA SER A 250 17.34 -14.34 20.38
C SER A 250 18.07 -13.30 19.52
N PRO A 251 18.87 -13.63 18.48
CA PRO A 251 19.52 -12.61 17.66
C PRO A 251 18.54 -11.64 16.98
N PHE A 252 17.39 -12.14 16.53
CA PHE A 252 16.35 -11.31 15.92
C PHE A 252 15.77 -10.30 16.92
N TYR A 253 15.43 -10.75 18.12
CA TYR A 253 14.81 -9.88 19.12
C TYR A 253 15.81 -8.86 19.70
N ASN A 254 17.07 -9.27 19.90
CA ASN A 254 18.13 -8.39 20.37
C ASN A 254 18.50 -7.31 19.35
N SER A 255 18.23 -7.50 18.06
CA SER A 255 18.50 -6.50 17.02
C SER A 255 17.39 -5.46 16.87
N LEU A 256 16.25 -5.62 17.56
CA LEU A 256 15.15 -4.66 17.53
C LEU A 256 15.55 -3.37 18.24
N LYS A 257 15.27 -2.23 17.60
CA LYS A 257 15.44 -0.91 18.21
C LYS A 257 14.31 -0.60 19.18
N VAL A 258 14.63 0.12 20.25
CA VAL A 258 13.68 0.48 21.30
C VAL A 258 13.53 1.99 21.37
N SER A 259 12.29 2.48 21.52
CA SER A 259 12.03 3.90 21.72
C SER A 259 12.45 4.32 23.12
N ASN A 260 13.17 5.43 23.24
CA ASN A 260 13.55 6.01 24.54
C ASN A 260 12.40 6.80 25.21
N ASP A 261 11.23 6.86 24.58
CA ASP A 261 10.07 7.55 25.14
C ASP A 261 9.63 6.82 26.41
N VAL A 262 9.87 7.48 27.54
CA VAL A 262 9.28 7.17 28.84
C VAL A 262 7.81 7.56 28.71
N ASP A 263 6.92 6.56 28.82
CA ASP A 263 5.46 6.75 28.84
C ASP A 263 5.04 7.91 29.77
#